data_AF-A0AAV3INM1-F1
#
_entry.id   AF-A0AAV3INM1-F1
#
_cell.length_a   1.000
_cell.length_b   1.000
_cell.length_c   1.000
_cell.angle_alpha   90.00
_cell.angle_beta   90.00
_cell.angle_gamma   90.00
#
_symmetry.space_group_name_H-M   'P 1'
#
loop_
_entity.id
_entity.type
_entity.pdbx_description
1 polymer ?
#
loop_
_entity_poly.entity_id
_entity_poly.type
_entity_poly.pdbx_seq_one_letter_code
_entity_poly.pdbx_strand_id
1 'polypeptide(L)'
;MKSIAEWLDEYSESHQNPTNKKIHWVCVPAILFSIIGIIAHFSALLTALLIVLTLIFYARLDLVLAVAMAALLVVMAWLIYALPVGIGFYIAIFVIAWVGQFYGHKVEGKSPLSLKICNFY
;
A
#
# COMPACT_ATOMS: atom_id res chain seq x y z
N MET A 1 3.98 -24.88 -8.31
CA MET A 1 3.43 -23.61 -7.81
C MET A 1 3.77 -23.52 -6.33
N LYS A 2 4.29 -22.39 -5.85
CA LYS A 2 4.58 -22.21 -4.41
C LYS A 2 3.26 -22.18 -3.62
N SER A 3 3.24 -22.85 -2.47
CA SER A 3 2.15 -22.79 -1.49
C SER A 3 2.09 -21.43 -0.78
N ILE A 4 0.96 -21.12 -0.14
CA ILE A 4 0.81 -19.90 0.67
C ILE A 4 1.86 -19.84 1.78
N ALA A 5 2.18 -20.98 2.42
CA ALA A 5 3.20 -21.05 3.45
C ALA A 5 4.58 -20.67 2.89
N GLU A 6 4.98 -21.20 1.73
CA GLU A 6 6.25 -20.85 1.10
C GLU A 6 6.32 -19.37 0.71
N TRP A 7 5.20 -18.78 0.26
CA TRP A 7 5.13 -17.33 0.00
C TRP A 7 5.27 -16.50 1.28
N LEU A 8 4.63 -16.91 2.37
CA LEU A 8 4.72 -16.22 3.67
C LEU A 8 6.10 -16.35 4.29
N ASP A 9 6.74 -17.51 4.15
CA ASP A 9 8.10 -17.74 4.64
C ASP A 9 9.11 -16.89 3.86
N GLU A 10 9.03 -16.86 2.53
CA GLU A 10 9.90 -15.99 1.72
C GLU A 10 9.63 -14.49 1.98
N TYR A 11 8.37 -14.12 2.22
CA TYR A 11 8.00 -12.77 2.62
C TYR A 11 8.60 -12.41 3.98
N SER A 12 8.47 -13.29 4.96
CA SER A 12 9.05 -13.14 6.29
C SER A 12 10.57 -13.02 6.22
N GLU A 13 11.24 -13.88 5.45
CA GLU A 13 12.68 -13.83 5.26
C GLU A 13 13.18 -12.53 4.61
N SER A 14 12.34 -11.85 3.82
CA SER A 14 12.68 -10.59 3.14
C SER A 14 12.24 -9.35 3.89
N HIS A 15 11.69 -9.51 5.09
CA HIS A 15 11.32 -8.43 5.99
C HIS A 15 11.73 -8.80 7.40
N GLN A 16 13.03 -8.82 7.68
CA GLN A 16 13.58 -9.02 9.02
C GLN A 16 14.16 -7.73 9.60
N ASN A 17 14.73 -6.86 8.75
CA ASN A 17 15.37 -5.64 9.21
C ASN A 17 14.33 -4.67 9.86
N PRO A 18 14.52 -4.26 11.12
CA PRO A 18 13.57 -3.39 11.82
C PRO A 18 13.44 -2.01 11.17
N THR A 19 14.50 -1.50 10.52
CA THR A 19 14.47 -0.25 9.77
C THR A 19 13.59 -0.38 8.53
N ASN A 20 13.76 -1.46 7.77
CA ASN A 20 12.94 -1.74 6.60
C ASN A 20 11.45 -1.88 6.98
N LYS A 21 11.14 -2.63 8.05
CA LYS A 21 9.76 -2.76 8.57
C LYS A 21 9.14 -1.40 8.92
N LYS A 22 9.88 -0.52 9.59
CA LYS A 22 9.39 0.83 9.95
C LYS A 22 9.13 1.67 8.71
N ILE A 23 10.04 1.65 7.74
CA ILE A 23 9.87 2.34 6.46
C ILE A 23 8.62 1.82 5.75
N HIS A 24 8.43 0.50 5.70
CA HIS A 24 7.25 -0.11 5.09
C HIS A 24 5.96 0.31 5.78
N TRP A 25 5.96 0.30 7.11
CA TRP A 25 4.79 0.67 7.90
C TRP A 25 4.32 2.11 7.65
N VAL A 26 5.23 3.03 7.31
CA VAL A 26 4.90 4.42 6.94
C VAL A 26 4.57 4.55 5.44
N CYS A 27 5.42 3.99 4.58
CA CYS A 27 5.32 4.19 3.14
C CYS A 27 4.13 3.44 2.51
N VAL A 28 3.73 2.26 3.00
CA VAL A 28 2.59 1.52 2.43
C VAL A 28 1.27 2.30 2.59
N PRO A 29 0.88 2.78 3.79
CA PRO A 29 -0.29 3.64 3.94
C PRO A 29 -0.18 4.95 3.15
N ALA A 30 1.00 5.56 3.07
CA ALA A 30 1.21 6.79 2.28
C ALA A 30 1.00 6.56 0.77
N ILE A 31 1.49 5.44 0.24
CA ILE A 31 1.25 5.05 -1.16
C ILE A 31 -0.24 4.82 -1.38
N LEU A 32 -0.92 4.07 -0.52
CA LEU A 32 -2.37 3.85 -0.63
C LEU A 32 -3.16 5.18 -0.62
N PHE A 33 -2.87 6.05 0.35
CA PHE A 33 -3.47 7.37 0.46
C PHE A 33 -3.27 8.19 -0.82
N SER A 34 -2.05 8.21 -1.36
CA SER A 34 -1.74 8.94 -2.59
C SER A 34 -2.47 8.40 -3.81
N ILE A 35 -2.60 7.07 -3.96
CA ILE A 35 -3.32 6.45 -5.07
C ILE A 35 -4.81 6.82 -5.01
N ILE A 36 -5.43 6.70 -3.83
CA ILE A 36 -6.84 7.08 -3.64
C ILE A 36 -7.02 8.58 -3.94
N GLY A 37 -6.13 9.44 -3.44
CA GLY A 37 -6.18 10.88 -3.67
C GLY A 37 -6.04 11.25 -5.15
N ILE A 38 -5.11 10.61 -5.88
CA ILE A 38 -4.94 10.79 -7.33
C ILE A 38 -6.24 10.40 -8.05
N ILE A 39 -6.77 9.22 -7.79
CA ILE A 39 -7.98 8.73 -8.47
C ILE A 39 -9.20 9.58 -8.12
N ALA A 40 -9.31 10.08 -6.88
CA ALA A 40 -10.38 10.96 -6.43
C ALA A 40 -10.43 12.28 -7.21
N HIS A 41 -9.27 12.79 -7.66
CA HIS A 41 -9.19 13.97 -8.52
C HIS A 41 -9.65 13.71 -9.96
N PHE A 42 -9.67 12.45 -10.41
CA PHE A 42 -10.12 12.08 -11.75
C PHE A 42 -11.57 11.57 -11.78
N SER A 43 -11.96 10.74 -10.81
CA SER A 43 -13.28 10.09 -10.81
C SER A 43 -13.67 9.58 -9.42
N ALA A 44 -14.74 10.15 -8.87
CA ALA A 44 -15.35 9.67 -7.63
C ALA A 44 -15.86 8.23 -7.78
N LEU A 45 -16.39 7.84 -8.95
CA LEU A 45 -16.87 6.49 -9.22
C LEU A 45 -15.72 5.46 -9.18
N LEU A 46 -14.58 5.77 -9.82
CA LEU A 46 -13.43 4.87 -9.81
C LEU A 46 -12.83 4.74 -8.39
N THR A 47 -12.85 5.84 -7.63
CA THR A 47 -12.42 5.85 -6.22
C THR A 47 -13.31 4.95 -5.38
N ALA A 48 -14.64 5.09 -5.50
CA ALA A 48 -15.60 4.26 -4.78
C ALA A 48 -15.45 2.78 -5.15
N LEU A 49 -15.29 2.47 -6.45
CA LEU A 49 -15.04 1.11 -6.92
C LEU A 49 -13.77 0.52 -6.29
N LEU A 50 -12.66 1.27 -6.29
CA LEU A 50 -11.41 0.83 -5.68
C LEU A 50 -11.56 0.54 -4.17
N ILE A 51 -12.26 1.42 -3.44
CA ILE A 51 -12.54 1.24 -2.01
C ILE A 51 -13.37 -0.03 -1.78
N VAL A 52 -14.46 -0.21 -2.53
CA VAL A 52 -15.34 -1.39 -2.41
C VAL A 52 -14.57 -2.68 -2.69
N LEU A 53 -13.80 -2.72 -3.79
CA LEU A 53 -12.99 -3.90 -4.13
C LEU A 53 -11.94 -4.21 -3.05
N THR A 54 -11.31 -3.17 -2.50
CA THR A 54 -10.34 -3.30 -1.39
C THR A 54 -11.02 -3.89 -0.14
N LEU A 55 -12.18 -3.38 0.25
CA LEU A 55 -12.92 -3.89 1.41
C LEU A 55 -13.39 -5.34 1.21
N ILE A 56 -13.87 -5.69 0.00
CA ILE A 56 -14.24 -7.06 -0.34
C ILE A 56 -13.01 -7.99 -0.23
N PHE A 57 -11.85 -7.56 -0.72
CA PHE A 57 -10.62 -8.34 -0.61
C PHE A 57 -10.26 -8.61 0.86
N TYR A 58 -10.23 -7.58 1.70
CA TYR A 58 -9.88 -7.73 3.12
C TYR A 58 -10.93 -8.50 3.93
N ALA A 59 -12.22 -8.33 3.61
CA ALA A 59 -13.31 -9.10 4.22
C ALA A 59 -13.24 -10.60 3.90
N ARG A 60 -12.68 -10.98 2.75
CA ARG A 60 -12.41 -12.40 2.42
C ARG A 60 -11.20 -12.97 3.15
N LEU A 61 -10.30 -12.12 3.65
CA LEU A 61 -9.10 -12.56 4.36
C LEU A 61 -9.38 -12.76 5.85
N ASP A 62 -9.91 -11.73 6.51
CA ASP A 62 -10.27 -11.76 7.93
C ASP A 62 -11.16 -10.55 8.30
N LEU A 63 -12.11 -10.74 9.22
CA LEU A 63 -13.07 -9.69 9.61
C LEU A 63 -12.39 -8.55 10.38
N VAL A 64 -11.45 -8.86 11.28
CA VAL A 64 -10.74 -7.84 12.07
C VAL A 64 -9.92 -6.96 11.16
N LEU A 65 -9.20 -7.58 10.21
CA LEU A 65 -8.43 -6.88 9.20
C LEU A 65 -9.32 -6.02 8.28
N ALA A 66 -10.51 -6.50 7.93
CA ALA A 66 -11.48 -5.75 7.14
C ALA A 66 -11.96 -4.49 7.86
N VAL A 67 -12.29 -4.59 9.16
CA VAL A 67 -12.70 -3.44 9.98
C VAL A 67 -11.56 -2.44 10.12
N ALA A 68 -10.33 -2.91 10.36
CA ALA A 68 -9.16 -2.04 10.43
C ALA A 68 -8.91 -1.30 9.12
N MET A 69 -9.01 -1.99 7.98
CA MET A 69 -8.87 -1.38 6.65
C MET A 69 -10.01 -0.40 6.36
N ALA A 70 -11.25 -0.70 6.75
CA ALA A 70 -12.37 0.22 6.59
C ALA A 70 -12.17 1.51 7.38
N ALA A 71 -11.74 1.43 8.64
CA ALA A 71 -11.43 2.60 9.44
C ALA A 71 -10.32 3.45 8.79
N LEU A 72 -9.26 2.80 8.30
CA LEU A 72 -8.16 3.48 7.62
C LEU A 72 -8.64 4.21 6.34
N LEU A 73 -9.44 3.53 5.51
CA LEU A 73 -9.97 4.12 4.27
C LEU A 73 -10.92 5.28 4.53
N VAL A 74 -11.72 5.23 5.58
CA VAL A 74 -12.58 6.35 6.00
C VAL A 74 -11.73 7.57 6.38
N VAL A 75 -10.68 7.37 7.18
CA VAL A 75 -9.76 8.46 7.55
C VAL A 75 -9.07 9.04 6.32
N MET A 76 -8.60 8.20 5.40
CA MET A 76 -7.97 8.63 4.16
C MET A 76 -8.95 9.43 3.27
N ALA A 77 -10.17 8.93 3.07
CA ALA A 77 -11.18 9.61 2.27
C ALA A 77 -11.57 10.97 2.90
N TRP A 78 -11.72 11.01 4.23
CA TRP A 78 -11.96 12.26 4.95
C TRP A 78 -10.82 13.26 4.76
N LEU A 79 -9.56 12.84 4.90
CA LEU A 79 -8.39 13.70 4.67
C LEU A 79 -8.33 14.22 3.23
N ILE A 80 -8.59 13.36 2.24
CA ILE A 80 -8.60 13.76 0.83
C ILE A 80 -9.66 14.84 0.58
N TYR A 81 -10.84 14.68 1.18
CA TYR A 81 -11.91 15.66 1.08
C TYR A 81 -11.61 16.98 1.81
N ALA A 82 -10.99 16.89 3.00
CA ALA A 82 -10.77 18.04 3.88
C ALA A 82 -9.54 18.89 3.47
N LEU A 83 -8.55 18.30 2.80
CA LEU A 83 -7.32 19.00 2.42
C LEU A 83 -7.51 19.79 1.11
N PRO A 84 -7.31 21.13 1.10
CA PRO A 84 -7.42 21.96 -0.11
C PRO A 84 -6.15 21.87 -0.96
N VAL A 85 -5.74 20.64 -1.33
CA VAL A 85 -4.52 20.36 -2.09
C VAL A 85 -4.86 19.76 -3.44
N GLY A 86 -4.11 20.11 -4.48
CA GLY A 86 -4.30 19.55 -5.81
C GLY A 86 -3.61 18.20 -6.01
N ILE A 87 -3.86 17.57 -7.17
CA ILE A 87 -3.29 16.27 -7.56
C ILE A 87 -1.76 16.18 -7.41
N GLY A 88 -1.02 17.27 -7.63
CA GLY A 88 0.43 17.31 -7.51
C GLY A 88 0.94 16.96 -6.10
N PHE A 89 0.17 17.25 -5.05
CA PHE A 89 0.49 16.88 -3.68
C PHE A 89 0.53 15.35 -3.50
N TYR A 90 -0.48 14.66 -4.02
CA TYR A 90 -0.56 13.21 -3.95
C TYR A 90 0.50 12.54 -4.81
N ILE A 91 0.80 13.08 -5.99
CA ILE A 91 1.92 12.61 -6.83
C ILE A 91 3.25 12.72 -6.07
N ALA A 92 3.50 13.84 -5.38
CA ALA A 92 4.71 14.01 -4.58
C ALA A 92 4.80 12.98 -3.45
N ILE A 93 3.71 12.74 -2.71
CA ILE A 93 3.66 11.68 -1.67
C ILE A 93 3.96 10.32 -2.29
N PHE A 94 3.34 9.98 -3.42
CA PHE A 94 3.55 8.71 -4.10
C PHE A 94 5.02 8.49 -4.44
N VAL A 95 5.67 9.49 -5.05
CA VAL A 95 7.09 9.42 -5.42
C VAL A 95 7.98 9.29 -4.19
N ILE A 96 7.80 10.15 -3.18
CA ILE A 96 8.61 10.14 -1.96
C ILE A 96 8.45 8.80 -1.21
N ALA A 97 7.24 8.28 -1.10
CA ALA A 97 6.97 7.03 -0.42
C ALA A 97 7.56 5.82 -1.16
N TRP A 98 7.54 5.82 -2.50
CA TRP A 98 8.24 4.80 -3.29
C TRP A 98 9.76 4.87 -3.15
N VAL A 99 10.35 6.07 -3.16
CA VAL A 99 11.78 6.24 -2.88
C VAL A 99 12.12 5.68 -1.50
N GLY A 100 11.28 5.95 -0.50
CA GLY A 100 11.37 5.35 0.83
C GLY A 100 11.33 3.82 0.80
N GLN A 101 10.35 3.21 0.13
CA GLN A 101 10.23 1.75 -0.05
C GLN A 101 11.50 1.14 -0.65
N PHE A 102 12.03 1.73 -1.74
CA PHE A 102 13.25 1.24 -2.37
C PHE A 102 14.46 1.36 -1.44
N TYR A 103 14.55 2.44 -0.66
CA TYR A 103 15.58 2.58 0.36
C TYR A 103 15.46 1.52 1.45
N GLY A 104 14.24 1.23 1.94
CA GLY A 104 13.99 0.17 2.92
C GLY A 104 14.49 -1.18 2.44
N HIS A 105 14.14 -1.57 1.22
CA HIS A 105 14.63 -2.80 0.60
C HIS A 105 16.14 -2.81 0.38
N LYS A 106 16.75 -1.67 0.04
CA LYS A 106 18.21 -1.54 -0.04
C LYS A 106 18.88 -1.83 1.33
N VAL A 107 18.28 -1.34 2.42
CA VAL A 107 18.77 -1.59 3.80
C VAL A 107 18.57 -3.05 4.22
N GLU A 108 17.50 -3.70 3.78
CA GLU A 108 17.27 -5.14 3.97
C GLU A 108 18.28 -6.00 3.19
N GLY A 109 18.81 -5.49 2.07
CA GLY A 109 19.70 -6.22 1.18
C GLY A 109 18.98 -7.28 0.32
N LYS A 110 17.65 -7.35 0.39
CA LYS A 110 16.79 -8.21 -0.45
C LYS A 110 15.92 -7.35 -1.36
N SER A 111 15.76 -7.80 -2.61
CA SER A 111 14.93 -7.09 -3.57
C SER A 111 13.45 -7.10 -3.14
N PRO A 112 12.68 -6.05 -3.50
CA PRO A 112 11.24 -6.05 -3.36
C PRO A 112 10.64 -7.30 -4.02
N LEU A 113 9.73 -7.99 -3.33
CA LEU A 113 9.04 -9.16 -3.87
C LEU A 113 8.30 -8.82 -5.18
N SER A 114 7.82 -7.58 -5.33
CA SER A 114 7.21 -7.06 -6.56
C SER A 114 8.12 -7.14 -7.80
N LEU A 115 9.43 -6.92 -7.64
CA LEU A 115 10.39 -7.06 -8.75
C LEU A 115 10.69 -8.53 -9.06
N LYS A 116 10.64 -9.41 -8.06
CA LYS A 116 10.79 -10.86 -8.30
C LYS A 116 9.61 -11.41 -9.10
N ILE A 117 8.39 -10.98 -8.83
CA ILE A 117 7.19 -11.43 -9.56
C ILE A 117 7.26 -11.05 -11.05
N CYS A 118 7.78 -9.88 -11.41
CA CYS A 118 7.99 -9.49 -12.81
C CYS A 118 9.03 -10.34 -13.54
N ASN A 119 10.00 -10.93 -12.84
CA ASN A 119 11.02 -11.79 -13.45
C ASN A 119 10.57 -13.25 -13.66
N PHE A 120 9.37 -13.61 -13.19
CA PHE A 120 8.76 -14.93 -13.40
C PHE A 120 7.80 -14.99 -14.60
N TYR A 121 7.74 -13.91 -15.41
CA TYR A 121 7.03 -13.85 -16.70
C TYR A 121 8.00 -13.57 -17.85
#